data_AF-A0A7X4A9D0-F1
#
_entry.id   AF-A0A7X4A9D0-F1
#
_cell.length_a   1.000
_cell.length_b   1.000
_cell.length_c   1.000
_cell.angle_alpha   90.00
_cell.angle_beta   90.00
_cell.angle_gamma   90.00
#
_symmetry.space_group_name_H-M   'P 1'
#
loop_
_entity.id
_entity.type
_entity.pdbx_description
1 polymer ?
#
loop_
_entity_poly.entity_id
_entity_poly.type
_entity_poly.pdbx_seq_one_letter_code
_entity_poly.pdbx_strand_id
1 'polypeptide(L)'
;MEWLDEPAPGYPKRPVPRDEDAAKALKTRILTALYNTRPQWLTDAHAALDAAVAAAYGWDASIAEDKALGELLEMNLAQSEK
;
A
#
# COMPACT_ATOMS: atom_id res chain seq x y z
N MET A 1 1.09 -13.81 -20.83
CA MET A 1 2.14 -13.42 -19.88
C MET A 1 3.22 -14.49 -19.85
N GLU A 2 4.47 -14.06 -19.81
CA GLU A 2 5.68 -14.85 -19.64
C GLU A 2 6.43 -14.31 -18.41
N TRP A 3 7.18 -15.15 -17.69
CA TRP A 3 7.89 -14.76 -16.47
C TRP A 3 9.39 -14.80 -16.72
N LEU A 4 10.04 -13.63 -16.67
CA LEU A 4 11.49 -13.51 -16.84
C LEU A 4 12.18 -13.37 -15.49
N ASP A 5 13.38 -13.91 -15.37
CA ASP A 5 14.20 -13.71 -14.18
C ASP A 5 14.63 -12.23 -14.07
N GLU A 6 14.65 -11.70 -12.84
CA GLU A 6 15.11 -10.34 -12.60
C GLU A 6 16.65 -10.27 -12.74
N PRO A 7 17.21 -9.17 -13.28
CA PRO A 7 18.66 -9.00 -13.38
C PRO A 7 19.34 -8.97 -12.02
N ALA A 8 18.61 -8.53 -10.98
CA ALA A 8 19.08 -8.50 -9.61
C ALA A 8 18.65 -9.78 -8.87
N PRO A 9 19.58 -10.45 -8.15
CA PRO A 9 19.26 -11.65 -7.39
C PRO A 9 18.32 -11.32 -6.22
N GLY A 10 17.41 -12.24 -5.90
CA GLY A 10 16.51 -12.16 -4.74
C GLY A 10 15.14 -11.53 -5.01
N TYR A 11 14.90 -11.03 -6.22
CA TYR A 11 13.58 -10.51 -6.60
C TYR A 11 12.69 -11.56 -7.27
N PRO A 12 11.36 -11.48 -7.10
CA PRO A 12 10.42 -12.32 -7.85
C PRO A 12 10.55 -12.09 -9.36
N LYS A 13 10.21 -13.10 -10.17
CA LYS A 13 10.23 -12.99 -11.63
C LYS A 13 9.37 -11.84 -12.12
N ARG A 14 9.82 -11.15 -13.16
CA ARG A 14 9.08 -10.05 -13.80
C ARG A 14 8.09 -10.58 -14.83
N PRO A 15 6.82 -10.16 -14.77
CA PRO A 15 5.86 -10.51 -15.80
C PRO A 15 6.10 -9.69 -17.08
N VAL A 16 6.11 -10.36 -18.23
CA VAL A 16 6.23 -9.76 -19.57
C VAL A 16 5.02 -10.17 -20.43
N PRO A 17 4.48 -9.27 -21.27
CA PRO A 17 3.46 -9.62 -22.25
C PRO A 17 3.94 -10.72 -23.20
N ARG A 18 3.07 -11.67 -23.53
CA ARG A 18 3.38 -12.72 -24.53
C ARG A 18 2.97 -12.34 -25.95
N ASP A 19 2.08 -11.35 -26.06
CA ASP A 19 1.45 -10.86 -27.29
C ASP A 19 0.95 -9.41 -27.07
N GLU A 20 0.46 -8.77 -28.13
CA GLU A 20 0.00 -7.38 -28.10
C GLU A 20 -1.24 -7.16 -27.22
N ASP A 21 -2.16 -8.12 -27.16
CA ASP A 21 -3.38 -7.98 -26.36
C ASP A 21 -3.06 -8.12 -24.86
N ALA A 22 -2.15 -9.03 -24.51
CA ALA A 22 -1.57 -9.09 -23.17
C ALA A 22 -0.80 -7.80 -22.84
N ALA A 23 -0.16 -7.15 -23.82
CA ALA A 23 0.53 -5.88 -23.59
C ALA A 23 -0.46 -4.75 -23.28
N LYS A 24 -1.57 -4.67 -24.02
CA LYS A 24 -2.67 -3.73 -23.75
C LYS A 24 -3.28 -3.98 -22.37
N ALA A 25 -3.54 -5.24 -22.02
CA ALA A 25 -4.08 -5.61 -20.71
C ALA A 25 -3.08 -5.34 -19.56
N LEU A 26 -1.78 -5.53 -19.78
CA LEU A 26 -0.77 -5.21 -18.77
C LEU A 26 -0.66 -3.70 -18.53
N LYS A 27 -0.82 -2.89 -19.59
CA LYS A 27 -0.77 -1.42 -19.49
C LYS A 27 -1.84 -0.83 -18.55
N THR A 28 -2.96 -1.52 -18.33
CA THR A 28 -4.00 -1.06 -17.40
C THR A 28 -3.70 -1.42 -15.94
N ARG A 29 -2.74 -2.31 -15.66
CA ARG A 29 -2.36 -2.76 -14.32
C ARG A 29 -1.38 -1.80 -13.65
N ILE A 30 -1.81 -0.56 -13.48
CA ILE A 30 -1.06 0.50 -12.78
C ILE A 30 -1.66 0.74 -11.40
N LEU A 31 -0.85 1.29 -10.47
CA LEU A 31 -1.31 1.57 -9.11
C LEU A 31 -2.55 2.46 -9.10
N THR A 32 -2.59 3.52 -9.92
CA THR A 32 -3.79 4.38 -10.02
C THR A 32 -5.06 3.59 -10.34
N ALA A 33 -5.01 2.64 -11.28
CA ALA A 33 -6.17 1.83 -11.63
C ALA A 33 -6.54 0.85 -10.50
N LEU A 34 -5.55 0.25 -9.84
CA LEU A 34 -5.75 -0.62 -8.68
C LEU A 34 -6.41 0.13 -7.52
N TYR A 35 -5.92 1.31 -7.18
CA TYR A 35 -6.46 2.13 -6.08
C TYR A 35 -7.82 2.76 -6.43
N ASN A 36 -8.10 3.04 -7.70
CA ASN A 36 -9.43 3.50 -8.12
C ASN A 36 -10.48 2.38 -8.07
N THR A 37 -10.12 1.17 -8.50
CA THR A 37 -11.03 0.00 -8.44
C THR A 37 -11.21 -0.54 -7.03
N ARG A 38 -10.18 -0.37 -6.18
CA ARG A 38 -10.13 -0.73 -4.76
C ARG A 38 -10.81 -2.08 -4.47
N PRO A 39 -10.29 -3.19 -5.03
CA PRO A 39 -10.87 -4.51 -4.82
C PRO A 39 -10.85 -4.90 -3.33
N GLN A 40 -11.75 -5.79 -2.92
CA GLN A 40 -11.94 -6.14 -1.49
C GLN A 40 -10.65 -6.55 -0.78
N TRP A 41 -9.81 -7.37 -1.42
CA TRP A 41 -8.54 -7.81 -0.83
C TRP A 41 -7.59 -6.64 -0.51
N LEU A 42 -7.63 -5.55 -1.29
CA LEU A 42 -6.81 -4.37 -1.03
C LEU A 42 -7.37 -3.59 0.16
N THR A 43 -8.69 -3.48 0.26
CA THR A 43 -9.35 -2.90 1.45
C THR A 43 -9.01 -3.69 2.70
N ASP A 44 -9.06 -5.02 2.65
CA ASP A 44 -8.73 -5.89 3.79
C ASP A 44 -7.25 -5.75 4.18
N ALA A 45 -6.35 -5.68 3.20
CA ALA A 45 -4.93 -5.45 3.44
C ALA A 45 -4.66 -4.08 4.10
N HIS A 46 -5.34 -3.03 3.65
CA HIS A 46 -5.26 -1.71 4.28
C HIS A 46 -5.82 -1.73 5.71
N ALA A 47 -6.97 -2.38 5.95
CA ALA A 47 -7.53 -2.47 7.30
C ALA A 47 -6.61 -3.21 8.28
N ALA A 48 -5.95 -4.29 7.82
CA ALA A 48 -4.97 -4.99 8.63
C ALA A 48 -3.73 -4.13 8.95
N LEU A 49 -3.28 -3.34 7.97
CA LEU A 49 -2.18 -2.39 8.16
C LEU A 49 -2.57 -1.28 9.16
N ASP A 50 -3.74 -0.66 8.99
CA ASP A 50 -4.23 0.41 9.85
C ASP A 50 -4.36 -0.06 11.30
N ALA A 51 -4.88 -1.28 11.53
CA ALA A 51 -4.96 -1.87 12.86
C ALA A 51 -3.57 -2.11 13.49
N ALA A 52 -2.59 -2.57 12.70
CA ALA A 52 -1.23 -2.78 13.18
C ALA A 52 -0.53 -1.45 13.53
N VAL A 53 -0.74 -0.41 12.72
CA VAL A 53 -0.22 0.94 12.98
C VAL A 53 -0.87 1.54 14.23
N ALA A 54 -2.20 1.48 14.33
CA ALA A 54 -2.92 1.95 15.52
C ALA A 54 -2.39 1.28 16.80
N ALA A 55 -2.23 -0.06 16.78
CA ALA A 55 -1.66 -0.79 17.90
C ALA A 55 -0.23 -0.35 18.26
N ALA A 56 0.61 -0.03 17.27
CA ALA A 56 1.97 0.46 17.50
C ALA A 56 2.01 1.84 18.19
N TYR A 57 1.02 2.69 17.91
CA TYR A 57 0.81 3.97 18.60
C TYR A 57 0.02 3.85 19.91
N GLY A 58 -0.49 2.65 20.24
CA GLY A 58 -1.33 2.43 21.43
C GLY A 58 -2.76 2.91 21.27
N TRP A 59 -3.23 3.10 20.03
CA TRP A 59 -4.60 3.52 19.70
C TRP A 59 -5.53 2.35 19.46
N ASP A 60 -6.83 2.63 19.58
CA ASP A 60 -7.86 1.73 19.08
C ASP A 60 -7.82 1.68 17.55
N ALA A 61 -8.02 0.50 16.95
CA ALA A 61 -8.02 0.32 15.50
C ALA A 61 -9.14 1.10 14.78
N SER A 62 -10.15 1.54 15.51
CA SER A 62 -11.26 2.39 15.03
C SER A 62 -11.07 3.88 15.32
N ILE A 63 -9.86 4.31 15.69
CA ILE A 63 -9.55 5.73 15.91
C ILE A 63 -9.97 6.57 14.69
N ALA A 64 -10.69 7.66 14.96
CA ALA A 64 -11.07 8.60 13.92
C ALA A 64 -9.84 9.34 13.38
N GLU A 65 -9.82 9.61 12.07
CA GLU A 65 -8.68 10.20 11.37
C GLU A 65 -8.27 11.56 11.96
N ASP A 66 -9.23 12.41 12.28
CA ASP A 66 -9.00 13.73 12.90
C ASP A 66 -8.32 13.62 14.27
N LYS A 67 -8.74 12.63 15.07
CA LYS A 67 -8.11 12.33 16.36
C LYS A 67 -6.69 11.82 16.18
N ALA A 68 -6.47 10.87 15.27
CA ALA A 68 -5.13 10.34 14.98
C ALA A 68 -4.18 11.46 14.51
N LEU A 69 -4.64 12.35 13.62
CA LEU A 69 -3.87 13.50 13.16
C LEU A 69 -3.54 14.48 14.30
N GLY A 70 -4.49 14.74 15.19
CA GLY A 70 -4.27 15.59 16.37
C GLY A 70 -3.19 15.04 17.29
N GLU A 71 -3.28 13.75 17.64
CA GLU A 71 -2.28 13.10 18.49
C GLU A 71 -0.89 13.07 17.84
N LEU A 72 -0.80 12.79 16.54
CA LEU A 72 0.47 12.86 15.79
C LEU A 72 1.07 14.27 15.80
N LEU A 73 0.25 15.30 15.63
CA LEU A 73 0.71 16.69 15.64
C LEU A 73 1.29 17.06 17.01
N GLU A 74 0.60 16.73 18.09
CA GLU A 74 1.08 16.98 19.46
C GLU A 74 2.41 16.27 19.72
N MET A 75 2.53 14.99 19.34
CA MET A 75 3.78 14.23 19.48
C MET A 75 4.93 14.89 18.70
N ASN A 76 4.67 15.34 17.47
CA ASN A 76 5.68 15.99 16.63
C ASN A 76 6.12 17.34 17.21
N LEU A 77 5.18 18.16 17.69
CA LEU A 77 5.51 19.45 18.31
C LEU A 77 6.39 19.25 19.55
N ALA A 78 6.05 18.30 20.43
CA ALA A 78 6.83 18.00 21.63
C ALA A 78 8.26 17.51 21.32
N GLN A 79 8.47 16.85 20.18
CA GLN A 79 9.82 16.46 19.71
C GLN A 79 10.60 17.63 19.12
N SER A 80 9.91 18.59 18.49
CA SER A 80 10.52 19.75 17.83
C SER A 80 11.02 20.80 18.81
N GLU A 81 10.48 20.81 20.02
CA GLU A 81 10.86 21.74 21.10
C GLU A 81 12.05 21.26 21.95
N LYS A 82 12.59 20.05 21.69
CA LYS A 82 13.80 19.51 22.31
C LYS A 82 15.06 19.84 21.50
#